data_AF-A0A9P6Y7I4-F1
#
_entry.id   AF-A0A9P6Y7I4-F1
#
_cell.length_a   1.000
_cell.length_b   1.000
_cell.length_c   1.000
_cell.angle_alpha   90.00
_cell.angle_beta   90.00
_cell.angle_gamma   90.00
#
_symmetry.space_group_name_H-M   'P 1'
#
loop_
_entity.id
_entity.type
_entity.pdbx_description
1 polymer ?
#
loop_
_entity_poly.entity_id
_entity_poly.type
_entity_poly.pdbx_seq_one_letter_code
_entity_poly.pdbx_strand_id
1 'polypeptide(L)'
;MSKWEWPQPVLLKPMEEGPVNTRQWNPEIYPADKAHRMPIITPGFPSMCATHNVTNSTRSIMMNEFVRAGEVVDNIIFGNGVWKNLFEAIDFFCMYNHYLQVNVSSKSHKTQLQWSGLVESRIRQLVLRLELLDLLEIAHSFINGIEKVNYCLSKEEQWYVANGYDLLHGRSFSLGNVSSEEDCMRKMGLTKEQRNSVTPVYTTTFYIGLKFKRPSSSQIERTVDLIWPKKEFIKLVKTWDRYDSNIMSVTLKHVKSTCLPNELRRFKKKVSAVSNIELGATKFRY
;
A
#
# COMPACT_ATOMS: atom_id res chain seq x y z
N MET A 1 -2.61 -23.30 -8.79
CA MET A 1 -3.14 -22.62 -7.57
C MET A 1 -4.50 -21.95 -7.75
N SER A 2 -4.90 -21.53 -8.96
CA SER A 2 -6.25 -20.96 -9.20
C SER A 2 -7.41 -21.92 -8.94
N LYS A 3 -7.20 -23.23 -9.15
CA LYS A 3 -8.18 -24.29 -8.87
C LYS A 3 -8.11 -24.87 -7.46
N TRP A 4 -7.18 -24.39 -6.62
CA TRP A 4 -7.01 -24.93 -5.26
C TRP A 4 -8.19 -24.49 -4.37
N GLU A 5 -8.72 -25.42 -3.57
CA GLU A 5 -9.90 -25.20 -2.72
C GLU A 5 -9.54 -24.47 -1.42
N TRP A 6 -9.08 -23.21 -1.52
CA TRP A 6 -8.81 -22.39 -0.35
C TRP A 6 -10.06 -22.24 0.53
N PRO A 7 -9.97 -22.41 1.87
CA PRO A 7 -8.75 -22.34 2.68
C PRO A 7 -8.09 -23.68 3.02
N GLN A 8 -8.28 -24.76 2.24
CA GLN A 8 -7.55 -26.01 2.45
C GLN A 8 -6.02 -25.74 2.51
N PRO A 9 -5.30 -26.23 3.54
CA PRO A 9 -3.89 -25.93 3.71
C PRO A 9 -3.02 -26.66 2.69
N VAL A 10 -1.99 -25.96 2.23
CA VAL A 10 -0.91 -26.56 1.45
C VAL A 10 0.11 -27.12 2.45
N LEU A 11 0.29 -28.45 2.43
CA LEU A 11 1.24 -29.19 3.25
C LEU A 11 2.32 -29.79 2.35
N LEU A 12 3.59 -29.64 2.72
CA LEU A 12 4.72 -30.28 2.02
C LEU A 12 5.06 -31.67 2.57
N LYS A 13 4.69 -31.91 3.83
CA LYS A 13 4.74 -33.22 4.51
C LYS A 13 3.63 -33.26 5.57
N PRO A 14 3.26 -34.45 6.07
CA PRO A 14 2.37 -34.55 7.23
C PRO A 14 2.91 -33.75 8.42
N MET A 15 2.02 -33.13 9.19
CA MET A 15 2.43 -32.41 10.41
C MET A 15 2.92 -33.42 11.44
N GLU A 16 4.07 -33.13 12.04
CA GLU A 16 4.68 -34.00 13.05
C GLU A 16 4.06 -33.73 14.42
N GLU A 17 3.82 -34.80 15.18
CA GLU A 17 3.53 -34.68 16.60
C GLU A 17 4.81 -34.29 17.34
N GLY A 18 4.71 -33.33 18.23
CA GLY A 18 5.84 -32.90 19.06
C GLY A 18 5.46 -32.86 20.54
N PRO A 19 6.35 -32.33 21.39
CA PRO A 19 6.11 -32.24 22.82
C PRO A 19 4.76 -31.56 23.14
N VAL A 20 4.06 -32.09 24.15
CA VAL A 20 2.66 -31.77 24.52
C VAL A 20 2.36 -30.27 24.71
N ASN A 21 3.39 -29.43 24.89
CA ASN A 21 3.22 -28.00 25.16
C ASN A 21 3.56 -27.07 23.99
N THR A 22 3.90 -27.59 22.80
CA THR A 22 4.26 -26.72 21.66
C THR A 22 3.03 -26.39 20.80
N ARG A 23 2.68 -25.10 20.71
CA ARG A 23 1.61 -24.63 19.81
C ARG A 23 2.01 -24.88 18.35
N GLN A 24 1.19 -25.66 17.66
CA GLN A 24 1.28 -25.87 16.21
C GLN A 24 0.05 -25.27 15.52
N TRP A 25 0.17 -24.99 14.22
CA TRP A 25 -0.98 -24.55 13.43
C TRP A 25 -2.08 -25.62 13.47
N ASN A 26 -3.23 -25.26 14.04
CA ASN A 26 -4.37 -26.16 14.13
C ASN A 26 -5.68 -25.37 14.04
N PRO A 27 -6.40 -25.40 12.90
CA PRO A 27 -7.62 -24.65 12.69
C PRO A 27 -8.84 -25.20 13.45
N GLU A 28 -8.77 -26.42 13.98
CA GLU A 28 -9.84 -27.02 14.80
C GLU A 28 -9.79 -26.50 16.24
N ILE A 29 -8.57 -26.28 16.75
CA ILE A 29 -8.34 -25.82 18.13
C ILE A 29 -8.27 -24.30 18.21
N TYR A 30 -7.58 -23.64 17.27
CA TYR A 30 -7.29 -22.21 17.35
C TYR A 30 -8.12 -21.39 16.35
N PRO A 31 -9.04 -20.52 16.83
CA PRO A 31 -9.84 -19.66 15.95
C PRO A 31 -9.00 -18.74 15.05
N ALA A 32 -7.83 -18.30 15.53
CA ALA A 32 -6.90 -17.50 14.75
C ALA A 32 -6.38 -18.25 13.51
N ASP A 33 -6.08 -19.53 13.67
CA ASP A 33 -5.59 -20.40 12.60
C ASP A 33 -6.70 -20.74 11.60
N LYS A 34 -7.93 -20.92 12.11
CA LYS A 34 -9.14 -21.09 11.30
C LYS A 34 -9.45 -19.88 10.41
N ALA A 35 -9.06 -18.68 10.84
CA ALA A 35 -9.23 -17.46 10.07
C ALA A 35 -8.21 -17.28 8.93
N HIS A 36 -7.22 -18.17 8.79
CA HIS A 36 -6.26 -18.10 7.69
C HIS A 36 -6.93 -18.39 6.34
N ARG A 37 -6.72 -17.50 5.37
CA ARG A 37 -7.45 -17.52 4.09
C ARG A 37 -6.78 -18.35 3.01
N MET A 38 -5.46 -18.42 3.02
CA MET A 38 -4.65 -19.19 2.07
C MET A 38 -3.49 -19.88 2.78
N PRO A 39 -3.76 -20.81 3.72
CA PRO A 39 -2.71 -21.35 4.60
C PRO A 39 -1.68 -22.17 3.83
N ILE A 40 -0.41 -21.75 3.92
CA ILE A 40 0.77 -22.50 3.46
C ILE A 40 1.59 -22.81 4.70
N ILE A 41 1.71 -24.09 5.03
CA ILE A 41 2.26 -24.53 6.32
C ILE A 41 3.74 -24.86 6.20
N THR A 42 4.54 -24.35 7.13
CA THR A 42 5.97 -24.62 7.19
C THR A 42 6.21 -26.09 7.56
N PRO A 43 7.13 -26.78 6.86
CA PRO A 43 7.41 -28.19 7.15
C PRO A 43 8.19 -28.38 8.46
N GLY A 44 8.99 -27.41 8.89
CA GLY A 44 9.74 -27.51 10.15
C GLY A 44 8.80 -27.51 11.36
N PHE A 45 9.10 -28.35 12.36
CA PHE A 45 8.44 -28.34 13.65
C PHE A 45 8.91 -27.14 14.50
N PRO A 46 8.02 -26.42 15.22
CA PRO A 46 6.56 -26.52 15.13
C PRO A 46 6.02 -25.91 13.84
N SER A 47 5.07 -26.60 13.21
CA SER A 47 4.47 -26.13 11.96
C SER A 47 3.64 -24.86 12.18
N MET A 48 3.85 -23.86 11.32
CA MET A 48 3.20 -22.56 11.37
C MET A 48 2.68 -22.15 9.98
N CYS A 49 1.73 -21.22 9.94
CA CYS A 49 1.26 -20.64 8.70
C CYS A 49 2.17 -19.49 8.22
N ALA A 50 2.85 -19.67 7.09
CA ALA A 50 3.71 -18.65 6.49
C ALA A 50 2.90 -17.48 5.90
N THR A 51 1.62 -17.70 5.58
CA THR A 51 0.73 -16.77 4.89
C THR A 51 -0.37 -16.20 5.81
N HIS A 52 -0.13 -16.15 7.12
CA HIS A 52 -1.09 -15.64 8.11
C HIS A 52 -1.50 -14.17 7.88
N ASN A 53 -0.72 -13.40 7.12
CA ASN A 53 -1.00 -12.01 6.77
C ASN A 53 -1.95 -11.82 5.58
N VAL A 54 -2.38 -12.90 4.91
CA VAL A 54 -3.31 -12.81 3.77
C VAL A 54 -4.70 -12.31 4.23
N THR A 55 -5.14 -11.22 3.62
CA THR A 55 -6.45 -10.57 3.81
C THR A 55 -7.43 -10.98 2.70
N ASN A 56 -8.70 -10.53 2.77
CA ASN A 56 -9.66 -10.84 1.71
C ASN A 56 -9.24 -10.20 0.38
N SER A 57 -8.79 -8.95 0.40
CA SER A 57 -8.35 -8.20 -0.78
C SER A 57 -7.15 -8.88 -1.44
N THR A 58 -6.12 -9.20 -0.64
CA THR A 58 -4.89 -9.83 -1.16
C THR A 58 -5.13 -11.24 -1.67
N ARG A 59 -6.02 -12.03 -1.03
CA ARG A 59 -6.50 -13.31 -1.60
C ARG A 59 -7.14 -13.10 -2.97
N SER A 60 -8.10 -12.19 -3.09
CA SER A 60 -8.78 -11.92 -4.37
C SER A 60 -7.82 -11.48 -5.47
N ILE A 61 -6.83 -10.64 -5.13
CA ILE A 61 -5.78 -10.21 -6.06
C ILE A 61 -4.93 -11.40 -6.51
N MET A 62 -4.44 -12.22 -5.58
CA MET A 62 -3.65 -13.42 -5.92
C MET A 62 -4.44 -14.42 -6.76
N MET A 63 -5.72 -14.64 -6.46
CA MET A 63 -6.58 -15.53 -7.26
C MET A 63 -6.75 -15.02 -8.69
N ASN A 64 -6.96 -13.71 -8.89
CA ASN A 64 -7.03 -13.12 -10.22
C ASN A 64 -5.70 -13.25 -10.97
N GLU A 65 -4.56 -13.04 -10.30
CA GLU A 65 -3.25 -13.23 -10.92
C GLU A 65 -2.95 -14.70 -11.26
N PHE A 66 -3.41 -15.67 -10.46
CA PHE A 66 -3.29 -17.09 -10.81
C PHE A 66 -4.13 -17.47 -12.03
N VAL A 67 -5.31 -16.87 -12.20
CA VAL A 67 -6.13 -17.07 -13.41
C VAL A 67 -5.44 -16.47 -14.62
N ARG A 68 -5.03 -15.20 -14.53
CA ARG A 68 -4.28 -14.51 -15.61
C ARG A 68 -3.03 -15.27 -16.01
N ALA A 69 -2.25 -15.73 -15.04
CA ALA A 69 -1.03 -16.51 -15.29
C ALA A 69 -1.34 -17.81 -16.03
N GLY A 70 -2.44 -18.49 -15.68
CA GLY A 70 -2.92 -19.68 -16.40
C GLY A 70 -3.21 -19.38 -17.88
N GLU A 71 -4.01 -18.35 -18.14
CA GLU A 71 -4.35 -17.93 -19.52
C GLU A 71 -3.09 -17.56 -20.35
N VAL A 72 -2.15 -16.84 -19.74
CA VAL A 72 -0.89 -16.47 -20.41
C VAL A 72 -0.04 -17.70 -20.70
N VAL A 73 0.08 -18.63 -19.76
CA VAL A 73 0.85 -19.86 -19.92
C VAL A 73 0.22 -20.76 -20.98
N ASP A 74 -1.11 -20.90 -20.98
CA ASP A 74 -1.84 -21.67 -22.00
C ASP A 74 -1.54 -21.10 -23.40
N ASN A 75 -1.64 -19.77 -23.57
CA ASN A 75 -1.30 -19.10 -24.84
C ASN A 75 0.15 -19.34 -25.28
N ILE A 76 1.10 -19.38 -24.34
CA ILE A 76 2.51 -19.69 -24.64
C ILE A 76 2.66 -21.15 -25.08
N ILE A 77 2.01 -22.10 -24.39
CA ILE A 77 2.06 -23.53 -24.72
C ILE A 77 1.49 -23.79 -26.12
N PHE A 78 0.42 -23.08 -26.50
CA PHE A 78 -0.15 -23.17 -27.85
C PHE A 78 0.63 -22.39 -28.93
N GLY A 79 1.76 -21.77 -28.58
CA GLY A 79 2.63 -21.05 -29.53
C GLY A 79 2.16 -19.63 -29.90
N ASN A 80 1.14 -19.09 -29.22
CA ASN A 80 0.56 -17.78 -29.50
C ASN A 80 1.13 -16.65 -28.61
N GLY A 81 2.18 -16.92 -27.85
CA GLY A 81 2.74 -15.97 -26.88
C GLY A 81 4.20 -16.20 -26.54
N VAL A 82 4.77 -15.27 -25.77
CA VAL A 82 6.18 -15.29 -25.34
C VAL A 82 6.24 -15.23 -23.81
N TRP A 83 7.20 -15.94 -23.20
CA TRP A 83 7.42 -15.93 -21.74
C TRP A 83 7.54 -14.54 -21.12
N LYS A 84 8.02 -13.55 -21.89
CA LYS A 84 8.07 -12.14 -21.47
C LYS A 84 6.71 -11.61 -21.00
N ASN A 85 5.60 -12.07 -21.59
CA ASN A 85 4.25 -11.61 -21.25
C ASN A 85 3.83 -12.01 -19.84
N LEU A 86 4.33 -13.15 -19.33
CA LEU A 86 4.05 -13.59 -17.96
C LEU A 86 4.65 -12.63 -16.92
N PHE A 87 5.83 -12.09 -17.23
CA PHE A 87 6.62 -11.20 -16.36
C PHE A 87 6.40 -9.72 -16.67
N GLU A 88 5.38 -9.37 -17.47
CA GLU A 88 5.03 -7.99 -17.72
C GLU A 88 4.67 -7.30 -16.40
N ALA A 89 5.31 -6.16 -16.14
CA ALA A 89 5.14 -5.45 -14.88
C ALA A 89 3.74 -4.83 -14.80
N ILE A 90 3.07 -5.06 -13.68
CA ILE A 90 1.77 -4.46 -13.38
C ILE A 90 1.96 -2.96 -13.06
N ASP A 91 1.16 -2.11 -13.68
CA ASP A 91 1.10 -0.68 -13.35
C ASP A 91 0.03 -0.40 -12.29
N PHE A 92 0.40 -0.63 -11.03
CA PHE A 92 -0.47 -0.44 -9.87
C PHE A 92 -1.20 0.91 -9.87
N PHE A 93 -0.51 2.00 -10.25
CA PHE A 93 -1.06 3.36 -10.23
C PHE A 93 -2.04 3.66 -11.36
N CYS A 94 -2.17 2.73 -12.32
CA CYS A 94 -3.16 2.76 -13.40
C CYS A 94 -4.34 1.80 -13.18
N MET A 95 -4.27 0.88 -12.20
CA MET A 95 -5.29 -0.15 -11.94
C MET A 95 -6.55 0.40 -11.27
N TYR A 96 -6.42 1.41 -10.40
CA TYR A 96 -7.51 1.94 -9.60
C TYR A 96 -7.83 3.39 -9.95
N ASN A 97 -9.09 3.78 -9.75
CA ASN A 97 -9.54 5.17 -9.90
C ASN A 97 -9.32 5.99 -8.62
N HIS A 98 -9.22 5.32 -7.47
CA HIS A 98 -9.08 5.95 -6.17
C HIS A 98 -7.95 5.29 -5.39
N TYR A 99 -7.18 6.10 -4.69
CA TYR A 99 -6.09 5.68 -3.84
C TYR A 99 -6.21 6.36 -2.47
N LEU A 100 -5.82 5.64 -1.44
CA LEU A 100 -5.56 6.18 -0.11
C LEU A 100 -4.05 6.28 0.07
N GLN A 101 -3.58 7.50 0.29
CA GLN A 101 -2.18 7.81 0.60
C GLN A 101 -2.02 7.84 2.11
N VAL A 102 -1.05 7.09 2.62
CA VAL A 102 -0.58 7.17 4.00
C VAL A 102 0.77 7.88 3.97
N ASN A 103 0.76 9.16 4.35
CA ASN A 103 1.96 9.98 4.38
C ASN A 103 2.55 9.96 5.78
N VAL A 104 3.82 9.59 5.88
CA VAL A 104 4.57 9.50 7.12
C VAL A 104 5.75 10.46 6.99
N SER A 105 5.95 11.34 7.96
CA SER A 105 7.10 12.25 7.91
C SER A 105 7.81 12.41 9.24
N SER A 106 9.08 12.78 9.14
CA SER A 106 9.87 13.21 10.28
C SER A 106 11.06 14.10 9.89
N LYS A 107 11.63 14.79 10.88
CA LYS A 107 12.75 15.72 10.68
C LYS A 107 14.14 15.06 10.64
N SER A 108 14.24 13.78 10.93
CA SER A 108 15.52 13.06 10.99
C SER A 108 15.43 11.74 10.23
N HIS A 109 16.45 11.42 9.44
CA HIS A 109 16.50 10.19 8.65
C HIS A 109 16.38 8.92 9.51
N LYS A 110 17.13 8.85 10.63
CA LYS A 110 17.10 7.71 11.54
C LYS A 110 15.72 7.52 12.17
N THR A 111 15.11 8.62 12.59
CA THR A 111 13.76 8.63 13.15
C THR A 111 12.74 8.24 12.09
N GLN A 112 12.90 8.70 10.83
CA GLN A 112 12.03 8.35 9.72
C GLN A 112 12.04 6.86 9.47
N LEU A 113 13.21 6.22 9.40
CA LEU A 113 13.34 4.80 9.13
C LEU A 113 12.59 3.95 10.17
N GLN A 114 12.68 4.32 11.45
CA GLN A 114 11.96 3.63 12.52
C GLN A 114 10.46 3.91 12.45
N TRP A 115 10.08 5.17 12.20
CA TRP A 115 8.68 5.59 12.17
C TRP A 115 7.93 5.03 10.96
N SER A 116 8.51 5.13 9.76
CA SER A 116 7.95 4.54 8.53
C SER A 116 7.84 3.03 8.64
N GLY A 117 8.86 2.33 9.17
CA GLY A 117 8.83 0.89 9.37
C GLY A 117 7.74 0.44 10.35
N LEU A 118 7.50 1.20 11.43
CA LEU A 118 6.36 0.95 12.30
C LEU A 118 5.05 1.12 11.55
N VAL A 119 4.86 2.25 10.85
CA VAL A 119 3.62 2.50 10.10
C VAL A 119 3.38 1.40 9.06
N GLU A 120 4.42 1.01 8.31
CA GLU A 120 4.42 -0.08 7.33
C GLU A 120 3.91 -1.39 7.93
N SER A 121 4.45 -1.78 9.10
CA SER A 121 4.01 -3.00 9.82
C SER A 121 2.52 -2.99 10.20
N ARG A 122 1.90 -1.81 10.27
CA ARG A 122 0.49 -1.63 10.63
C ARG A 122 -0.42 -1.39 9.43
N ILE A 123 0.09 -1.16 8.22
CA ILE A 123 -0.74 -0.92 7.02
C ILE A 123 -1.77 -2.04 6.81
N ARG A 124 -1.39 -3.28 7.07
CA ARG A 124 -2.31 -4.42 7.00
C ARG A 124 -3.53 -4.25 7.92
N GLN A 125 -3.36 -3.64 9.09
CA GLN A 125 -4.45 -3.36 10.03
C GLN A 125 -5.42 -2.29 9.49
N LEU A 126 -4.91 -1.35 8.67
CA LEU A 126 -5.77 -0.42 7.93
C LEU A 126 -6.54 -1.14 6.83
N VAL A 127 -5.87 -1.99 6.04
CA VAL A 127 -6.50 -2.81 4.99
C VAL A 127 -7.62 -3.67 5.56
N LEU A 128 -7.39 -4.35 6.70
CA LEU A 128 -8.41 -5.15 7.37
C LEU A 128 -9.64 -4.32 7.78
N ARG A 129 -9.47 -3.08 8.23
CA ARG A 129 -10.58 -2.17 8.57
C ARG A 129 -11.31 -1.68 7.33
N LEU A 130 -10.58 -1.38 6.25
CA LEU A 130 -11.16 -0.96 4.98
C LEU A 130 -12.01 -2.08 4.36
N GLU A 131 -11.60 -3.34 4.52
CA GLU A 131 -12.36 -4.52 4.07
C GLU A 131 -13.72 -4.69 4.78
N LEU A 132 -13.93 -4.05 5.94
CA LEU A 132 -15.21 -4.05 6.64
C LEU A 132 -16.24 -3.08 6.02
N LEU A 133 -15.80 -2.19 5.14
CA LEU A 133 -16.70 -1.24 4.48
C LEU A 133 -17.45 -1.94 3.35
N ASP A 134 -18.78 -2.06 3.47
CA ASP A 134 -19.62 -2.78 2.51
C ASP A 134 -19.49 -2.29 1.06
N LEU A 135 -19.20 -1.01 0.86
CA LEU A 135 -19.08 -0.38 -0.44
C LEU A 135 -17.72 -0.67 -1.11
N LEU A 136 -16.72 -1.09 -0.35
CA LEU A 136 -15.38 -1.41 -0.85
C LEU A 136 -15.32 -2.88 -1.26
N GLU A 137 -14.81 -3.14 -2.46
CA GLU A 137 -14.59 -4.49 -2.98
C GLU A 137 -13.17 -4.97 -2.70
N ILE A 138 -12.17 -4.11 -2.96
CA ILE A 138 -10.75 -4.43 -2.81
C ILE A 138 -10.01 -3.22 -2.21
N ALA A 139 -9.21 -3.48 -1.19
CA ALA A 139 -8.16 -2.60 -0.68
C ALA A 139 -6.78 -3.21 -1.02
N HIS A 140 -6.14 -2.72 -2.07
CA HIS A 140 -4.85 -3.24 -2.55
C HIS A 140 -3.70 -2.35 -2.05
N SER A 141 -2.96 -2.79 -1.03
CA SER A 141 -1.75 -2.10 -0.59
C SER A 141 -0.61 -2.27 -1.60
N PHE A 142 0.00 -1.17 -2.01
CA PHE A 142 1.27 -1.20 -2.75
C PHE A 142 2.39 -1.71 -1.84
N ILE A 143 3.31 -2.50 -2.40
CA ILE A 143 4.29 -3.28 -1.63
C ILE A 143 5.37 -2.38 -1.01
N ASN A 144 5.72 -1.27 -1.68
CA ASN A 144 6.84 -0.43 -1.27
C ASN A 144 6.37 0.96 -0.82
N GLY A 145 7.00 1.50 0.22
CA GLY A 145 6.92 2.92 0.54
C GLY A 145 7.73 3.75 -0.46
N ILE A 146 7.20 4.91 -0.87
CA ILE A 146 7.93 5.87 -1.69
C ILE A 146 8.61 6.87 -0.77
N GLU A 147 9.93 6.79 -0.72
CA GLU A 147 10.77 7.60 0.17
C GLU A 147 11.32 8.82 -0.55
N LYS A 148 11.09 9.99 0.05
CA LYS A 148 11.57 11.27 -0.45
C LYS A 148 12.20 12.09 0.69
N VAL A 149 13.22 12.86 0.35
CA VAL A 149 13.76 13.94 1.19
C VAL A 149 13.35 15.28 0.58
N ASN A 150 12.82 16.16 1.44
CA ASN A 150 12.29 17.45 1.03
C ASN A 150 13.02 18.55 1.80
N TYR A 151 13.59 19.51 1.08
CA TYR A 151 14.37 20.57 1.70
C TYR A 151 13.51 21.84 1.80
N CYS A 152 13.09 22.15 3.02
CA CYS A 152 12.14 23.22 3.34
C CYS A 152 12.87 24.44 3.89
N LEU A 153 12.46 25.64 3.48
CA LEU A 153 12.99 26.92 3.95
C LEU A 153 12.13 27.52 5.08
N SER A 154 10.81 27.32 4.99
CA SER A 154 9.85 27.86 5.97
C SER A 154 9.22 26.76 6.82
N LYS A 155 8.79 27.11 8.04
CA LYS A 155 7.97 26.25 8.89
C LYS A 155 6.63 25.88 8.22
N GLU A 156 6.09 26.76 7.37
CA GLU A 156 4.87 26.48 6.61
C GLU A 156 5.12 25.38 5.56
N GLU A 157 6.22 25.47 4.81
CA GLU A 157 6.62 24.42 3.86
C GLU A 157 6.81 23.08 4.57
N GLN A 158 7.46 23.07 5.73
CA GLN A 158 7.62 21.88 6.56
C GLN A 158 6.25 21.27 6.93
N TRP A 159 5.28 22.11 7.32
CA TRP A 159 3.94 21.63 7.65
C TRP A 159 3.23 21.03 6.43
N TYR A 160 3.27 21.70 5.27
CA TYR A 160 2.64 21.18 4.05
C TYR A 160 3.24 19.84 3.61
N VAL A 161 4.57 19.74 3.59
CA VAL A 161 5.28 18.50 3.26
C VAL A 161 4.99 17.41 4.29
N ALA A 162 5.00 17.72 5.58
CA ALA A 162 4.69 16.78 6.64
C ALA A 162 3.25 16.24 6.57
N ASN A 163 2.34 17.00 5.97
CA ASN A 163 0.97 16.56 5.70
C ASN A 163 0.82 15.89 4.33
N GLY A 164 1.88 15.78 3.53
CA GLY A 164 1.88 15.14 2.20
C GLY A 164 1.28 16.01 1.09
N TYR A 165 1.51 17.32 1.15
CA TYR A 165 1.30 18.21 0.01
C TYR A 165 2.63 18.39 -0.73
N ASP A 166 2.62 18.09 -2.03
CA ASP A 166 3.79 18.24 -2.88
C ASP A 166 3.80 19.65 -3.49
N LEU A 167 4.33 20.61 -2.72
CA LEU A 167 4.45 22.02 -3.13
C LEU A 167 5.88 22.40 -3.55
N LEU A 168 6.83 21.47 -3.40
CA LEU A 168 8.26 21.74 -3.53
C LEU A 168 8.81 21.26 -4.87
N HIS A 169 8.39 21.93 -5.95
CA HIS A 169 8.94 21.68 -7.29
C HIS A 169 10.46 21.90 -7.29
N GLY A 170 11.22 20.85 -7.60
CA GLY A 170 12.69 20.90 -7.69
C GLY A 170 13.46 20.83 -6.36
N ARG A 171 12.78 20.72 -5.21
CA ARG A 171 13.42 20.57 -3.87
C ARG A 171 13.06 19.26 -3.15
N SER A 172 12.43 18.34 -3.87
CA SER A 172 12.10 16.98 -3.42
C SER A 172 12.92 15.96 -4.19
N PHE A 173 13.59 15.05 -3.49
CA PHE A 173 14.45 14.03 -4.09
C PHE A 173 14.09 12.64 -3.57
N SER A 174 14.10 11.64 -4.44
CA SER A 174 13.89 10.24 -4.05
C SER A 174 15.13 9.72 -3.35
N LEU A 175 14.99 9.14 -2.16
CA LEU A 175 16.12 8.80 -1.28
C LEU A 175 17.07 7.77 -1.91
N GLY A 176 16.56 6.84 -2.72
CA GLY A 176 17.37 5.84 -3.44
C GLY A 176 18.26 6.40 -4.56
N ASN A 177 18.04 7.65 -5.00
CA ASN A 177 18.83 8.31 -6.04
C ASN A 177 19.75 9.43 -5.48
N VAL A 178 19.86 9.54 -4.15
CA VAL A 178 20.70 10.57 -3.51
C VAL A 178 22.14 10.06 -3.43
N SER A 179 23.03 10.68 -4.20
CA SER A 179 24.48 10.44 -4.16
C SER A 179 25.16 11.19 -3.00
N SER A 180 24.66 12.36 -2.61
CA SER A 180 25.11 13.16 -1.46
C SER A 180 24.12 14.31 -1.17
N GLU A 181 24.00 14.74 0.10
CA GLU A 181 23.23 15.95 0.46
C GLU A 181 23.75 17.19 -0.29
N GLU A 182 25.06 17.29 -0.52
CA GLU A 182 25.67 18.39 -1.26
C GLU A 182 25.22 18.45 -2.73
N ASP A 183 25.02 17.30 -3.36
CA ASP A 183 24.56 17.21 -4.75
C ASP A 183 23.10 17.66 -4.87
N CYS A 184 22.26 17.28 -3.90
CA CYS A 184 20.90 17.80 -3.81
C CYS A 184 20.91 19.33 -3.65
N MET A 185 21.74 19.87 -2.77
CA MET A 185 21.85 21.31 -2.54
C MET A 185 22.39 22.07 -3.77
N ARG A 186 23.28 21.47 -4.56
CA ARG A 186 23.73 22.02 -5.85
C ARG A 186 22.61 22.06 -6.88
N LYS A 187 21.82 20.99 -6.99
CA LYS A 187 20.69 20.88 -7.93
C LYS A 187 19.57 21.90 -7.67
N MET A 188 19.41 22.36 -6.42
CA MET A 188 18.39 23.34 -6.06
C MET A 188 18.73 24.79 -6.40
N GLY A 189 20.00 25.11 -6.72
CA GLY A 189 20.40 26.48 -7.08
C GLY A 189 20.22 27.55 -5.99
N LEU A 190 20.22 27.15 -4.71
CA LEU A 190 19.95 28.06 -3.57
C LEU A 190 21.10 29.03 -3.26
N THR A 191 20.77 30.24 -2.80
CA THR A 191 21.74 31.25 -2.31
C THR A 191 22.41 30.79 -1.01
N LYS A 192 23.61 31.32 -0.69
CA LYS A 192 24.39 30.88 0.49
C LYS A 192 23.62 31.03 1.81
N GLU A 193 22.82 32.09 1.96
CA GLU A 193 22.00 32.33 3.16
C GLU A 193 20.86 31.34 3.29
N GLN A 194 20.21 30.99 2.17
CA GLN A 194 19.16 29.98 2.14
C GLN A 194 19.70 28.59 2.45
N ARG A 195 20.91 28.26 2.02
CA ARG A 195 21.55 26.97 2.33
C ARG A 195 21.71 26.72 3.83
N ASN A 196 21.92 27.79 4.61
CA ASN A 196 22.11 27.68 6.06
C ASN A 196 20.77 27.54 6.82
N SER A 197 19.64 27.95 6.22
CA SER A 197 18.31 27.88 6.84
C SER A 197 17.46 26.69 6.37
N VAL A 198 17.92 25.96 5.35
CA VAL A 198 17.23 24.76 4.85
C VAL A 198 17.15 23.69 5.94
N THR A 199 15.95 23.17 6.15
CA THR A 199 15.70 22.03 7.02
C THR A 199 15.22 20.84 6.19
N PRO A 200 15.85 19.66 6.29
CA PRO A 200 15.38 18.46 5.63
C PRO A 200 14.16 17.87 6.36
N VAL A 201 13.16 17.46 5.58
CA VAL A 201 11.99 16.70 6.02
C VAL A 201 11.93 15.42 5.22
N TYR A 202 12.03 14.29 5.92
CA TYR A 202 12.00 12.96 5.34
C TYR A 202 10.55 12.49 5.31
N THR A 203 10.11 11.98 4.16
CA THR A 203 8.74 11.52 3.95
C THR A 203 8.74 10.13 3.33
N THR A 204 7.86 9.26 3.82
CA THR A 204 7.56 7.96 3.22
C THR A 204 6.07 7.91 2.96
N THR A 205 5.68 7.71 1.70
CA THR A 205 4.28 7.60 1.30
C THR A 205 3.94 6.18 0.88
N PHE A 206 2.93 5.60 1.53
CA PHE A 206 2.36 4.32 1.13
C PHE A 206 1.03 4.52 0.41
N TYR A 207 0.72 3.64 -0.53
CA TYR A 207 -0.48 3.73 -1.35
C TYR A 207 -1.35 2.50 -1.17
N ILE A 208 -2.66 2.71 -1.06
CA ILE A 208 -3.66 1.65 -1.08
C ILE A 208 -4.65 1.97 -2.20
N GLY A 209 -4.69 1.13 -3.22
CA GLY A 209 -5.66 1.19 -4.31
C GLY A 209 -7.04 0.74 -3.81
N LEU A 210 -8.07 1.52 -4.12
CA LEU A 210 -9.43 1.26 -3.69
C LEU A 210 -10.30 0.93 -4.91
N LYS A 211 -10.91 -0.27 -4.89
CA LYS A 211 -11.95 -0.67 -5.85
C LYS A 211 -13.29 -0.71 -5.13
N PHE A 212 -14.27 0.01 -5.65
CA PHE A 212 -15.63 0.05 -5.09
C PHE A 212 -16.56 -0.89 -5.86
N LYS A 213 -17.54 -1.47 -5.15
CA LYS A 213 -18.56 -2.32 -5.77
C LYS A 213 -19.40 -1.51 -6.75
N ARG A 214 -19.75 -2.10 -7.90
CA ARG A 214 -20.62 -1.47 -8.90
C ARG A 214 -21.97 -1.09 -8.28
N PRO A 215 -22.59 0.03 -8.70
CA PRO A 215 -23.94 0.38 -8.26
C PRO A 215 -24.95 -0.68 -8.69
N SER A 216 -25.73 -1.16 -7.74
CA SER A 216 -26.83 -2.12 -7.96
C SER A 216 -28.07 -1.40 -8.49
N SER A 217 -28.17 -0.08 -8.29
CA SER A 217 -29.22 0.81 -8.77
C SER A 217 -28.64 2.22 -8.98
N SER A 218 -29.12 2.94 -10.00
CA SER A 218 -28.60 4.23 -10.47
C SER A 218 -29.02 5.45 -9.62
N GLN A 219 -29.79 5.27 -8.55
CA GLN A 219 -30.41 6.39 -7.80
C GLN A 219 -29.81 6.67 -6.41
N ILE A 220 -28.95 5.81 -5.87
CA ILE A 220 -28.41 6.00 -4.51
C ILE A 220 -27.00 6.60 -4.59
N GLU A 221 -26.87 7.85 -4.18
CA GLU A 221 -25.58 8.53 -4.01
C GLU A 221 -24.78 7.79 -2.92
N ARG A 222 -23.80 6.98 -3.33
CA ARG A 222 -22.98 6.20 -2.41
C ARG A 222 -21.91 7.10 -1.81
N THR A 223 -21.99 7.32 -0.50
CA THR A 223 -20.88 7.93 0.23
C THR A 223 -20.11 6.89 1.00
N VAL A 224 -18.81 6.81 0.75
CA VAL A 224 -17.92 5.93 1.51
C VAL A 224 -17.31 6.76 2.61
N ASP A 225 -17.65 6.41 3.85
CA ASP A 225 -17.04 7.00 5.02
C ASP A 225 -15.69 6.33 5.30
N LEU A 226 -14.61 7.07 5.04
CA LEU A 226 -13.25 6.64 5.35
C LEU A 226 -12.76 7.22 6.69
N ILE A 227 -13.58 7.99 7.40
CA ILE A 227 -13.19 8.71 8.62
C ILE A 227 -12.85 7.71 9.73
N TRP A 228 -13.72 6.75 10.00
CA TRP A 228 -13.50 5.76 11.06
C TRP A 228 -12.23 4.93 10.86
N PRO A 229 -12.01 4.27 9.70
CA PRO A 229 -10.78 3.51 9.46
C PRO A 229 -9.51 4.36 9.60
N LYS A 230 -9.55 5.62 9.11
CA LYS A 230 -8.43 6.56 9.23
C LYS A 230 -8.14 6.92 10.69
N LYS A 231 -9.17 7.30 11.46
CA LYS A 231 -9.02 7.71 12.86
C LYS A 231 -8.45 6.57 13.70
N GLU A 232 -9.00 5.36 13.56
CA GLU A 232 -8.53 4.18 14.29
C GLU A 232 -7.08 3.81 13.93
N PHE A 233 -6.73 3.92 12.64
CA PHE A 233 -5.35 3.66 12.22
C PHE A 233 -4.38 4.71 12.76
N ILE A 234 -4.72 5.99 12.69
CA ILE A 234 -3.90 7.07 13.26
C ILE A 234 -3.72 6.87 14.76
N LYS A 235 -4.78 6.50 15.48
CA LYS A 235 -4.72 6.18 16.91
C LYS A 235 -3.76 5.02 17.16
N LEU A 236 -3.88 3.93 16.40
CA LEU A 236 -3.04 2.73 16.52
C LEU A 236 -1.55 3.03 16.31
N VAL A 237 -1.17 3.84 15.33
CA VAL A 237 0.26 4.13 15.11
C VAL A 237 0.81 5.11 16.15
N LYS A 238 -0.04 6.00 16.69
CA LYS A 238 0.34 6.95 17.74
C LYS A 238 0.45 6.33 19.14
N THR A 239 0.00 5.09 19.36
CA THR A 239 0.24 4.40 20.64
C THR A 239 1.68 3.92 20.81
N TRP A 240 2.54 4.12 19.82
CA TRP A 240 3.95 3.78 19.93
C TRP A 240 4.66 4.65 20.97
N ASP A 241 5.43 4.02 21.84
CA ASP A 241 6.13 4.63 22.97
C ASP A 241 7.12 5.73 22.56
N ARG A 242 7.70 5.62 21.37
CA ARG A 242 8.66 6.59 20.84
C ARG A 242 8.04 7.66 19.94
N TYR A 243 6.72 7.70 19.82
CA TYR A 243 6.05 8.69 19.01
C TYR A 243 6.18 10.09 19.62
N ASP A 244 6.71 11.03 18.85
CA ASP A 244 6.80 12.45 19.23
C ASP A 244 6.01 13.31 18.25
N SER A 245 4.99 14.01 18.74
CA SER A 245 4.12 14.88 17.93
C SER A 245 4.82 16.10 17.32
N ASN A 246 5.99 16.50 17.83
CA ASN A 246 6.73 17.66 17.35
C ASN A 246 7.66 17.34 16.18
N ILE A 247 8.03 16.06 16.06
CA ILE A 247 9.05 15.57 15.12
C ILE A 247 8.43 14.65 14.09
N MET A 248 7.41 13.87 14.47
CA MET A 248 6.77 12.86 13.62
C MET A 248 5.34 13.27 13.27
N SER A 249 4.95 12.99 12.02
CA SER A 249 3.56 13.11 11.58
C SER A 249 3.12 11.87 10.80
N VAL A 250 1.81 11.65 10.80
CA VAL A 250 1.14 10.67 9.95
C VAL A 250 -0.19 11.24 9.50
N THR A 251 -0.44 11.22 8.19
CA THR A 251 -1.69 11.71 7.60
C THR A 251 -2.20 10.78 6.53
N LEU A 252 -3.53 10.68 6.43
CA LEU A 252 -4.19 9.82 5.46
C LEU A 252 -5.03 10.65 4.51
N LYS A 253 -4.66 10.66 3.23
CA LYS A 253 -5.33 11.44 2.18
C LYS A 253 -5.94 10.54 1.13
N HIS A 254 -7.19 10.81 0.79
CA HIS A 254 -7.81 10.20 -0.39
C HIS A 254 -7.42 11.01 -1.62
N VAL A 255 -7.03 10.30 -2.68
CA VAL A 255 -6.58 10.92 -3.94
C VAL A 255 -7.18 10.14 -5.11
N LYS A 256 -7.72 10.87 -6.09
CA LYS A 256 -8.15 10.27 -7.37
C LYS A 256 -6.93 9.92 -8.21
N SER A 257 -7.03 8.89 -9.05
CA SER A 257 -5.96 8.48 -9.96
C SER A 257 -5.42 9.67 -10.76
N THR A 258 -6.29 10.55 -11.26
CA THR A 258 -5.94 11.76 -12.04
C THR A 258 -5.04 12.74 -11.30
N CYS A 259 -5.06 12.74 -9.98
CA CYS A 259 -4.29 13.64 -9.13
C CYS A 259 -3.01 12.99 -8.58
N LEU A 260 -2.70 11.75 -9.00
CA LEU A 260 -1.44 11.12 -8.65
C LEU A 260 -0.26 11.79 -9.40
N PRO A 261 0.91 11.90 -8.76
CA PRO A 261 2.11 12.38 -9.44
C PRO A 261 2.42 11.52 -10.67
N ASN A 262 2.72 12.17 -11.80
CA ASN A 262 3.01 11.47 -13.05
C ASN A 262 4.23 10.54 -12.94
N GLU A 263 5.18 10.88 -12.06
CA GLU A 263 6.38 10.09 -11.76
C GLU A 263 6.06 8.66 -11.30
N LEU A 264 4.89 8.43 -10.71
CA LEU A 264 4.50 7.12 -10.19
C LEU A 264 3.97 6.19 -11.27
N ARG A 265 3.50 6.74 -12.40
CA ARG A 265 2.93 5.94 -13.49
C ARG A 265 4.05 5.48 -14.40
N ARG A 266 4.24 4.16 -14.51
CA ARG A 266 5.20 3.58 -15.45
C ARG A 266 4.74 3.73 -16.90
N PHE A 267 3.43 3.66 -17.15
CA PHE A 267 2.86 3.80 -18.48
C PHE A 267 1.90 4.99 -18.54
N LYS A 268 2.08 5.84 -19.56
CA LYS A 268 1.05 6.84 -19.90
C LYS A 268 -0.16 6.08 -20.46
N LYS A 269 -1.32 6.16 -19.81
CA LYS A 269 -2.58 5.82 -20.48
C LYS A 269 -2.68 6.68 -21.75
N LYS A 270 -2.61 6.06 -22.93
CA LYS A 270 -3.18 6.67 -24.13
C LYS A 270 -4.67 6.75 -23.86
N VAL A 271 -5.17 7.95 -23.56
CA VAL A 271 -6.61 8.19 -23.50
C VAL A 271 -7.12 8.05 -24.93
N SER A 272 -7.60 6.87 -25.31
CA SER A 272 -8.49 6.71 -26.45
C SER A 272 -9.85 7.26 -26.02
N ALA A 273 -10.20 8.44 -26.53
CA ALA A 273 -11.50 9.03 -26.36
C ALA A 273 -12.55 8.14 -27.04
N VAL A 274 -13.31 7.36 -26.27
CA VAL A 274 -14.60 6.82 -26.73
C VAL A 274 -15.60 6.77 -25.56
N SER A 275 -16.70 7.50 -25.79
CA SER A 275 -18.04 7.49 -25.19
C SER A 275 -18.22 7.64 -23.67
N ASN A 276 -18.77 8.81 -23.33
CA ASN A 276 -19.54 9.10 -22.12
C ASN A 276 -20.52 7.97 -21.78
N ILE A 277 -20.36 7.39 -20.60
CA ILE A 277 -21.43 6.74 -19.85
C ILE A 277 -21.40 7.41 -18.47
N GLU A 278 -22.52 8.03 -18.11
CA GLU A 278 -22.71 8.77 -16.87
C GLU A 278 -22.29 7.94 -15.64
N LEU A 279 -21.23 8.40 -14.98
CA LEU A 279 -20.75 7.85 -13.71
C LEU A 279 -21.54 8.49 -12.57
N GLY A 280 -22.36 7.68 -11.89
CA GLY A 280 -22.95 8.04 -10.61
C GLY A 280 -21.86 8.50 -9.63
N ALA A 281 -21.97 9.75 -9.17
CA ALA A 281 -20.99 10.38 -8.31
C ALA A 281 -20.91 9.64 -6.96
N THR A 282 -19.80 8.94 -6.71
CA THR A 282 -19.47 8.47 -5.37
C THR A 282 -18.80 9.63 -4.63
N LYS A 283 -19.52 10.29 -3.72
CA LYS A 283 -18.98 11.36 -2.88
C LYS A 283 -18.27 10.77 -1.67
N PHE A 284 -17.15 11.35 -1.25
CA PHE A 284 -16.46 10.93 -0.02
C PHE A 284 -16.82 11.90 1.10
N ARG A 285 -17.11 11.38 2.30
CA ARG A 285 -17.11 12.20 3.52
C ARG A 285 -15.69 12.18 4.09
N TYR A 286 -15.15 13.37 4.33
CA TYR A 286 -13.78 13.61 4.81
C TYR A 286 -13.73 13.79 6.31
#